data_AF-A0A357Y5G4-F1
#
_entry.id   AF-A0A357Y5G4-F1
#
_cell.length_a   1.000
_cell.length_b   1.000
_cell.length_c   1.000
_cell.angle_alpha   90.00
_cell.angle_beta   90.00
_cell.angle_gamma   90.00
#
_symmetry.space_group_name_H-M   'P 1'
#
loop_
_entity.id
_entity.type
_entity.pdbx_description
1 polymer ?
#
loop_
_entity_poly.entity_id
_entity_poly.type
_entity_poly.pdbx_seq_one_letter_code
_entity_poly.pdbx_strand_id
1 'polypeptide(L)'
;MNRSFLRERARMQIMNNSAAMAALGEVKKNDTTLGKQLKKVASGMKINGAGDGAAEYAISEKMRVRTRALDQDIENAQTGKNLVCTAEGGIQNIINILRSMKALAIDAANDTNTDDDRAIIQKEQDSRIQTIDDIANSTSYNGKLLLNGNYGKRLSASSNSAKLLGTTRKVIPSGDYTINNDGIYVLSSGYSGHITINAKNVKITQENTAQKLYNVSMECTQADSSLWLDNVDICDGSTNPLPQLLNFNSNVVKFNGSGNTLHIQNSVTLIGGCNSGRGAWDKAVTNVGEGLDIYGEGMNSRLVAIAEDGYIGDSYGAAIGTDRQQQSNANINISGLSYLRSWSEMGSGIGSGVDGSVGNISIKELRCLPLTMPSSTR
;
A
#
# COMPACT_ATOMS: atom_id res chain seq x y z
N MET A 1 26.11 -65.26 -79.01
CA MET A 1 27.05 -64.15 -78.71
C MET A 1 26.28 -62.83 -78.75
N ASN A 2 26.15 -62.18 -77.59
CA ASN A 2 25.79 -60.77 -77.33
C ASN A 2 24.51 -60.13 -77.92
N ARG A 3 23.42 -60.19 -77.15
CA ARG A 3 22.36 -59.16 -77.09
C ARG A 3 22.13 -58.68 -75.64
N SER A 4 23.20 -58.35 -74.92
CA SER A 4 23.13 -57.97 -73.49
C SER A 4 23.75 -56.60 -73.16
N PHE A 5 23.95 -55.70 -74.13
CA PHE A 5 24.59 -54.40 -73.88
C PHE A 5 23.80 -53.19 -74.41
N LEU A 6 22.49 -53.13 -74.13
CA LEU A 6 21.67 -51.93 -74.34
C LEU A 6 20.80 -51.59 -73.11
N ARG A 7 21.35 -51.74 -71.90
CA ARG A 7 20.70 -51.28 -70.67
C ARG A 7 21.64 -50.54 -69.73
N GLU A 8 22.50 -49.67 -70.25
CA GLU A 8 23.19 -48.70 -69.40
C GLU A 8 23.69 -47.48 -70.18
N ARG A 9 22.76 -46.73 -70.78
CA ARG A 9 23.04 -45.35 -71.18
C ARG A 9 21.98 -44.44 -70.61
N ALA A 10 22.45 -43.59 -69.71
CA ALA A 10 21.96 -42.25 -69.44
C ALA A 10 20.43 -42.12 -69.35
N ARG A 11 19.90 -42.17 -68.12
CA ARG A 11 18.72 -41.35 -67.80
C ARG A 11 19.12 -39.88 -67.78
N MET A 12 19.41 -39.29 -68.94
CA MET A 12 19.19 -37.85 -69.14
C MET A 12 17.72 -37.69 -69.50
N GLN A 13 16.91 -37.36 -68.50
CA GLN A 13 15.51 -36.98 -68.73
C GLN A 13 15.48 -35.53 -69.21
N ILE A 14 15.12 -35.30 -70.48
CA ILE A 14 14.92 -33.95 -71.04
C ILE A 14 13.71 -33.26 -70.38
N MET A 15 12.77 -34.02 -69.81
CA MET A 15 11.55 -33.48 -69.20
C MET A 15 11.73 -32.97 -67.76
N ASN A 16 12.80 -33.34 -67.06
CA ASN A 16 13.07 -32.83 -65.70
C ASN A 16 14.58 -32.60 -65.52
N ASN A 17 15.04 -31.39 -65.86
CA ASN A 17 16.43 -30.99 -65.72
C ASN A 17 16.74 -30.64 -64.26
N SER A 18 17.18 -31.63 -63.48
CA SER A 18 17.49 -31.49 -62.07
C SER A 18 18.60 -30.48 -61.78
N ALA A 19 19.60 -30.34 -62.66
CA ALA A 19 20.69 -29.37 -62.51
C ALA A 19 20.20 -27.93 -62.67
N ALA A 20 19.36 -27.66 -63.68
CA ALA A 20 18.73 -26.35 -63.86
C ALA A 20 17.74 -26.04 -62.72
N MET A 21 16.99 -27.03 -62.23
CA MET A 21 16.10 -26.87 -61.09
C MET A 21 16.85 -26.56 -59.79
N ALA A 22 17.99 -27.19 -59.56
CA ALA A 22 18.86 -26.90 -58.42
C ALA A 22 19.44 -25.47 -58.51
N ALA A 23 19.93 -25.07 -59.69
CA ALA A 23 20.44 -23.72 -59.93
C ALA A 23 19.34 -22.64 -59.75
N LEU A 24 18.13 -22.89 -60.27
CA LEU A 24 16.98 -22.00 -60.07
C LEU A 24 16.57 -21.89 -58.59
N GLY A 25 16.63 -23.00 -57.86
CA GLY A 25 16.40 -23.01 -56.41
C GLY A 25 17.40 -22.11 -55.67
N GLU A 26 18.68 -22.16 -56.05
CA GLU A 26 19.71 -21.33 -55.44
C GLU A 26 19.59 -19.84 -55.81
N VAL A 27 19.27 -19.53 -57.07
CA VAL A 27 18.96 -18.15 -57.51
C VAL A 27 17.79 -17.58 -56.72
N LYS A 28 16.72 -18.35 -56.50
CA LYS A 28 15.58 -17.92 -55.67
C LYS A 28 15.98 -17.64 -54.22
N LYS A 29 16.85 -18.46 -53.62
CA LYS A 29 17.38 -18.18 -52.26
C LYS A 29 18.20 -16.89 -52.23
N ASN A 30 19.05 -16.67 -53.22
CA ASN A 30 19.86 -15.46 -53.32
C ASN A 30 18.99 -14.21 -53.47
N ASP A 31 17.95 -14.27 -54.31
CA ASP A 31 17.01 -13.17 -54.51
C ASP A 31 16.25 -12.81 -53.22
N THR A 32 15.76 -13.83 -52.49
CA THR A 32 15.12 -13.60 -51.18
C THR A 32 16.08 -13.03 -50.13
N THR A 33 17.35 -13.43 -50.15
CA THR A 33 18.38 -12.93 -49.22
C THR A 33 18.75 -11.49 -49.54
N LEU A 34 18.93 -11.17 -50.82
CA LEU A 34 19.17 -9.81 -51.31
C LEU A 34 18.02 -8.88 -50.95
N GLY A 35 16.77 -9.32 -51.16
CA GLY A 35 15.58 -8.56 -50.75
C GLY A 35 15.55 -8.24 -49.25
N LYS A 36 15.94 -9.19 -48.39
CA LYS A 36 16.05 -8.95 -46.94
C LYS A 36 17.15 -7.96 -46.59
N GLN A 37 18.32 -8.05 -47.23
CA GLN A 37 19.43 -7.12 -47.00
C GLN A 37 19.08 -5.70 -47.45
N LEU A 38 18.47 -5.55 -48.63
CA LEU A 38 17.97 -4.27 -49.12
C LEU A 38 16.94 -3.66 -48.16
N LYS A 39 16.04 -4.46 -47.59
CA LYS A 39 15.09 -3.99 -46.57
C LYS A 39 15.78 -3.48 -45.30
N LYS A 40 16.88 -4.11 -44.87
CA LYS A 40 17.69 -3.67 -43.70
C LYS A 40 18.45 -2.38 -43.99
N VAL A 41 19.00 -2.23 -45.20
CA VAL A 41 19.67 -1.00 -45.61
C VAL A 41 18.66 0.15 -45.73
N ALA A 42 17.51 -0.09 -46.36
CA ALA A 42 16.47 0.93 -46.54
C ALA A 42 15.84 1.38 -45.21
N SER A 43 15.70 0.48 -44.23
CA SER A 43 15.16 0.83 -42.91
C SER A 43 16.21 1.35 -41.93
N GLY A 44 17.50 1.12 -42.20
CA GLY A 44 18.59 1.35 -41.26
C GLY A 44 18.58 0.43 -40.03
N MET A 45 17.68 -0.56 -39.98
CA MET A 45 17.49 -1.43 -38.82
C MET A 45 18.01 -2.84 -39.13
N LYS A 46 18.91 -3.33 -38.25
CA LYS A 46 19.48 -4.68 -38.36
C LYS A 46 18.42 -5.79 -38.25
N ILE A 47 17.34 -5.54 -37.50
CA ILE A 47 16.25 -6.48 -37.23
C ILE A 47 14.93 -5.80 -37.64
N ASN A 48 14.30 -6.32 -38.69
CA ASN A 48 13.09 -5.71 -39.27
C ASN A 48 11.82 -6.53 -39.00
N GLY A 49 11.93 -7.79 -38.60
CA GLY A 49 10.78 -8.64 -38.31
C GLY A 49 11.17 -9.93 -37.59
N ALA A 50 10.16 -10.65 -37.08
CA ALA A 50 10.34 -11.90 -36.32
C ALA A 50 11.08 -13.02 -37.10
N GLY A 51 11.10 -12.94 -38.45
CA GLY A 51 11.84 -13.87 -39.31
C GLY A 51 13.35 -13.65 -39.39
N ASP A 52 13.89 -12.54 -38.85
CA ASP A 52 15.34 -12.28 -38.75
C ASP A 52 15.95 -12.82 -37.43
N GLY A 53 15.12 -13.09 -36.42
CA GLY A 53 15.49 -13.49 -35.07
C GLY A 53 14.36 -13.17 -34.10
N ALA A 54 13.60 -14.19 -33.68
CA ALA A 54 12.38 -13.98 -32.89
C ALA A 54 12.68 -13.39 -31.50
N ALA A 55 13.78 -13.81 -30.87
CA ALA A 55 14.19 -13.32 -29.57
C ALA A 55 14.70 -11.87 -29.64
N GLU A 56 15.53 -11.55 -30.63
CA GLU A 56 16.11 -10.22 -30.80
C GLU A 56 15.07 -9.19 -31.26
N TYR A 57 14.10 -9.61 -32.07
CA TYR A 57 12.94 -8.79 -32.42
C TYR A 57 12.07 -8.51 -31.18
N ALA A 58 11.79 -9.52 -30.36
CA ALA A 58 10.99 -9.34 -29.15
C ALA A 58 11.65 -8.38 -28.14
N ILE A 59 12.97 -8.46 -27.96
CA ILE A 59 13.72 -7.51 -27.11
C ILE A 59 13.67 -6.10 -27.70
N SER A 60 13.88 -5.95 -29.01
CA SER A 60 13.86 -4.65 -29.68
C SER A 60 12.49 -3.98 -29.59
N GLU A 61 11.41 -4.75 -29.75
CA GLU A 61 10.06 -4.23 -29.63
C GLU A 61 9.71 -3.87 -28.18
N LYS A 62 10.15 -4.69 -27.20
CA LYS A 62 10.04 -4.34 -25.77
C LYS A 62 10.74 -3.02 -25.46
N MET A 63 11.92 -2.78 -26.03
CA MET A 63 12.65 -1.53 -25.84
C MET A 63 11.93 -0.35 -26.49
N ARG A 64 11.36 -0.51 -27.69
CA ARG A 64 10.54 0.55 -28.32
C ARG A 64 9.29 0.89 -27.52
N VAL A 65 8.60 -0.11 -26.99
CA VAL A 65 7.44 0.09 -26.10
C VAL A 65 7.88 0.85 -24.84
N ARG A 66 9.03 0.48 -24.26
CA ARG A 66 9.60 1.22 -23.11
C ARG A 66 9.96 2.66 -23.45
N THR A 67 10.57 2.93 -24.59
CA THR A 67 10.89 4.30 -25.02
C THR A 67 9.62 5.13 -25.12
N ARG A 68 8.57 4.63 -25.79
CA ARG A 68 7.27 5.33 -25.86
C ARG A 68 6.63 5.54 -24.49
N ALA A 69 6.75 4.56 -23.60
CA ALA A 69 6.28 4.69 -22.22
C ALA A 69 7.05 5.78 -21.47
N LEU A 70 8.37 5.82 -21.60
CA LEU A 70 9.22 6.85 -20.99
C LEU A 70 8.93 8.25 -21.54
N ASP A 71 8.68 8.38 -22.84
CA ASP A 71 8.28 9.65 -23.44
C ASP A 71 6.97 10.17 -22.81
N GLN A 72 5.98 9.27 -22.63
CA GLN A 72 4.74 9.61 -21.93
C GLN A 72 4.98 9.94 -20.44
N ASP A 73 5.88 9.22 -19.77
CA ASP A 73 6.24 9.49 -18.38
C ASP A 73 6.89 10.87 -18.22
N ILE A 74 7.69 11.30 -19.20
CA ILE A 74 8.28 12.65 -19.23
C ILE A 74 7.17 13.70 -19.36
N GLU A 75 6.22 13.53 -20.28
CA GLU A 75 5.07 14.43 -20.41
C GLU A 75 4.19 14.47 -19.15
N ASN A 76 4.00 13.31 -18.51
CA ASN A 76 3.28 13.19 -17.24
C ASN A 76 4.00 13.92 -16.11
N ALA A 77 5.33 13.81 -16.04
CA ALA A 77 6.15 14.52 -15.06
C ALA A 77 6.10 16.04 -15.28
N GLN A 78 6.12 16.50 -16.54
CA GLN A 78 5.95 17.92 -16.88
C GLN A 78 4.57 18.44 -16.46
N THR A 79 3.51 17.65 -16.69
CA THR A 79 2.15 17.97 -16.23
C THR A 79 2.09 18.04 -14.71
N GLY A 80 2.75 17.11 -14.01
CA GLY A 80 2.89 17.13 -12.55
C GLY A 80 3.61 18.37 -12.05
N LYS A 81 4.69 18.79 -12.72
CA LYS A 81 5.40 20.04 -12.41
C LYS A 81 4.48 21.25 -12.56
N ASN A 82 3.78 21.38 -13.68
CA ASN A 82 2.88 22.52 -13.93
C ASN A 82 1.77 22.61 -12.88
N LEU A 83 1.25 21.45 -12.45
CA LEU A 83 0.28 21.36 -11.37
C LEU A 83 0.86 21.86 -10.05
N VAL A 84 2.06 21.41 -9.67
CA VAL A 84 2.73 21.85 -8.44
C VAL A 84 3.01 23.35 -8.48
N CYS A 85 3.50 23.89 -9.61
CA CYS A 85 3.72 25.33 -9.75
C CYS A 85 2.43 26.15 -9.60
N THR A 86 1.29 25.62 -10.07
CA THR A 86 -0.01 26.28 -9.88
C THR A 86 -0.42 26.29 -8.41
N ALA A 87 -0.24 25.17 -7.71
CA ALA A 87 -0.49 25.08 -6.27
C ALA A 87 0.46 26.00 -5.47
N GLU A 88 1.74 26.03 -5.84
CA GLU A 88 2.77 26.88 -5.22
C GLU A 88 2.41 28.36 -5.36
N GLY A 89 1.94 28.80 -6.54
CA GLY A 89 1.46 30.17 -6.75
C GLY A 89 0.29 30.54 -5.83
N GLY A 90 -0.70 29.63 -5.69
CA GLY A 90 -1.82 29.84 -4.77
C GLY A 90 -1.37 29.92 -3.31
N ILE A 91 -0.46 29.03 -2.88
CA ILE A 91 0.10 29.04 -1.51
C ILE A 91 0.92 30.32 -1.26
N GLN A 92 1.69 30.78 -2.24
CA GLN A 92 2.47 32.01 -2.10
C GLN A 92 1.58 33.23 -1.85
N ASN A 93 0.40 33.27 -2.47
CA ASN A 93 -0.61 34.30 -2.20
C ASN A 93 -1.17 34.19 -0.77
N ILE A 94 -1.50 32.98 -0.32
CA ILE A 94 -1.94 32.74 1.07
C ILE A 94 -0.87 33.20 2.07
N ILE A 95 0.41 32.87 1.83
CA ILE A 95 1.52 33.30 2.69
C ILE A 95 1.61 34.83 2.76
N ASN A 96 1.43 35.53 1.64
CA ASN A 96 1.43 37.00 1.63
C ASN A 96 0.27 37.59 2.45
N ILE A 97 -0.93 37.00 2.35
CA ILE A 97 -2.09 37.42 3.16
C ILE A 97 -1.82 37.17 4.65
N LEU A 98 -1.25 36.02 5.01
CA LEU A 98 -0.90 35.70 6.40
C LEU A 98 0.13 36.67 6.99
N ARG A 99 1.12 37.12 6.20
CA ARG A 99 2.05 38.17 6.63
C ARG A 99 1.33 39.48 6.95
N SER A 100 0.37 39.88 6.12
CA SER A 100 -0.46 41.07 6.37
C SER A 100 -1.38 40.89 7.58
N MET A 101 -1.99 39.72 7.76
CA MET A 101 -2.78 39.40 8.96
C MET A 101 -1.94 39.50 10.24
N LYS A 102 -0.68 39.04 10.20
CA LYS A 102 0.24 39.21 11.32
C LYS A 102 0.52 40.69 11.62
N ALA A 103 0.70 41.52 10.59
CA ALA A 103 0.90 42.96 10.78
C ALA A 103 -0.32 43.62 11.44
N LEU A 104 -1.54 43.27 11.01
CA LEU A 104 -2.79 43.74 11.62
C LEU A 104 -2.94 43.28 13.07
N ALA A 105 -2.55 42.04 13.38
CA ALA A 105 -2.60 41.52 14.75
C ALA A 105 -1.62 42.25 15.68
N ILE A 106 -0.43 42.62 15.19
CA ILE A 106 0.52 43.44 15.95
C ILE A 106 -0.03 44.85 16.13
N ASP A 107 -0.65 45.43 15.10
CA ASP A 107 -1.26 46.75 15.19
C ASP A 107 -2.41 46.77 16.22
N ALA A 108 -3.30 45.78 16.18
CA ALA A 108 -4.38 45.62 17.17
C ALA A 108 -3.90 45.48 18.61
N ALA A 109 -2.67 44.98 18.82
CA ALA A 109 -2.05 44.81 20.13
C ALA A 109 -1.43 46.11 20.70
N ASN A 110 -1.41 47.20 19.94
CA ASN A 110 -0.96 48.50 20.45
C ASN A 110 -2.00 49.08 21.43
N ASP A 111 -1.57 49.41 22.65
CA ASP A 111 -2.42 49.98 23.72
C ASP A 111 -3.03 51.34 23.37
N THR A 112 -2.53 52.01 22.33
CA THR A 112 -3.07 53.29 21.85
C THR A 112 -4.34 53.15 21.02
N ASN A 113 -4.68 51.93 20.57
CA ASN A 113 -5.86 51.70 19.75
C ASN A 113 -7.12 51.61 20.62
N THR A 114 -8.21 52.22 20.15
CA THR A 114 -9.51 52.16 20.82
C THR A 114 -10.25 50.84 20.50
N ASP A 115 -11.34 50.57 21.22
CA ASP A 115 -12.17 49.39 20.93
C ASP A 115 -12.84 49.46 19.54
N ASP A 116 -13.18 50.67 19.07
CA ASP A 116 -13.72 50.88 17.73
C ASP A 116 -12.66 50.60 16.65
N ASP A 117 -11.40 51.00 16.88
CA ASP A 117 -10.29 50.69 15.96
C ASP A 117 -10.02 49.18 15.90
N ARG A 118 -10.02 48.50 17.05
CA ARG A 118 -9.91 47.03 17.11
C ARG A 118 -11.05 46.33 16.37
N ALA A 119 -12.27 46.87 16.43
CA ALA A 119 -13.41 46.32 15.69
C ALA A 119 -13.26 46.48 14.16
N ILE A 120 -12.64 47.57 13.69
CA ILE A 120 -12.33 47.77 12.27
C ILE A 120 -11.22 46.81 11.82
N ILE A 121 -10.16 46.66 12.61
CA ILE A 121 -9.07 45.71 12.33
C ILE A 121 -9.61 44.27 12.25
N GLN A 122 -10.54 43.91 13.14
CA GLN A 122 -11.18 42.59 13.09
C GLN A 122 -11.94 42.36 11.78
N LYS A 123 -12.69 43.35 11.27
CA LYS A 123 -13.39 43.23 9.98
C LYS A 123 -12.43 43.02 8.81
N GLU A 124 -11.30 43.72 8.82
CA GLU A 124 -10.24 43.54 7.82
C GLU A 124 -9.61 42.14 7.93
N GLN A 125 -9.45 41.63 9.16
CA GLN A 125 -8.94 40.28 9.39
C GLN A 125 -9.91 39.20 8.89
N ASP A 126 -11.21 39.37 9.13
CA ASP A 126 -12.25 38.46 8.63
C ASP A 126 -12.31 38.45 7.09
N SER A 127 -12.18 39.61 6.44
CA SER A 127 -12.08 39.73 4.98
C SER A 127 -10.86 38.99 4.40
N ARG A 128 -9.72 39.05 5.09
CA ARG A 128 -8.51 38.32 4.70
C ARG A 128 -8.66 36.81 4.85
N ILE A 129 -9.37 36.35 5.88
CA ILE A 129 -9.72 34.92 6.04
C ILE A 129 -10.59 34.46 4.87
N GLN A 130 -11.63 35.22 4.51
CA GLN A 130 -12.47 34.91 3.35
C GLN A 130 -11.66 34.83 2.05
N THR A 131 -10.71 35.74 1.86
CA THR A 131 -9.83 35.71 0.68
C THR A 131 -8.95 34.46 0.65
N ILE A 132 -8.47 33.99 1.81
CA ILE A 132 -7.72 32.72 1.90
C ILE A 132 -8.61 31.54 1.51
N ASP A 133 -9.84 31.49 2.00
CA ASP A 133 -10.81 30.46 1.66
C ASP A 133 -11.15 30.47 0.16
N ASP A 134 -11.29 31.65 -0.44
CA ASP A 134 -11.52 31.80 -1.88
C ASP A 134 -10.33 31.30 -2.71
N ILE A 135 -9.09 31.60 -2.30
CA ILE A 135 -7.90 31.08 -2.98
C ILE A 135 -7.84 29.55 -2.86
N ALA A 136 -8.16 29.01 -1.68
CA ALA A 136 -8.18 27.57 -1.44
C ALA A 136 -9.22 26.85 -2.32
N ASN A 137 -10.37 27.49 -2.54
CA ASN A 137 -11.50 26.93 -3.30
C ASN A 137 -11.51 27.27 -4.80
N SER A 138 -10.70 28.22 -5.26
CA SER A 138 -10.62 28.61 -6.68
C SER A 138 -9.35 28.12 -7.38
N THR A 139 -8.27 27.83 -6.63
CA THR A 139 -7.01 27.32 -7.22
C THR A 139 -7.22 25.92 -7.79
N SER A 140 -7.23 25.83 -9.12
CA SER A 140 -7.46 24.58 -9.85
C SER A 140 -6.50 24.40 -11.01
N TYR A 141 -6.22 23.13 -11.34
CA TYR A 141 -5.51 22.75 -12.56
C TYR A 141 -6.33 21.72 -13.31
N ASN A 142 -6.68 22.04 -14.56
CA ASN A 142 -7.51 21.19 -15.42
C ASN A 142 -8.82 20.73 -14.73
N GLY A 143 -9.51 21.66 -14.06
CA GLY A 143 -10.77 21.41 -13.35
C GLY A 143 -10.63 20.71 -11.99
N LYS A 144 -9.42 20.37 -11.54
CA LYS A 144 -9.19 19.78 -10.21
C LYS A 144 -8.76 20.84 -9.22
N LEU A 145 -9.50 20.97 -8.12
CA LEU A 145 -9.13 21.81 -6.98
C LEU A 145 -7.88 21.26 -6.30
N LEU A 146 -6.94 22.14 -5.95
CA LEU A 146 -5.62 21.74 -5.45
C LEU A 146 -5.42 22.00 -3.94
N LEU A 147 -6.05 23.05 -3.40
CA LEU A 147 -5.72 23.59 -2.06
C LEU A 147 -6.82 23.38 -1.00
N ASN A 148 -7.94 22.74 -1.35
CA ASN A 148 -9.06 22.47 -0.45
C ASN A 148 -8.90 21.17 0.39
N GLY A 149 -7.71 20.55 0.39
CA GLY A 149 -7.42 19.31 1.12
C GLY A 149 -7.99 18.02 0.49
N ASN A 150 -8.70 18.10 -0.63
CA ASN A 150 -9.18 16.91 -1.36
C ASN A 150 -8.14 16.38 -2.35
N TYR A 151 -7.25 17.25 -2.83
CA TYR A 151 -6.15 16.89 -3.73
C TYR A 151 -5.09 16.08 -2.96
N GLY A 152 -4.76 14.88 -3.43
CA GLY A 152 -3.83 13.98 -2.73
C GLY A 152 -4.49 12.93 -1.82
N LYS A 153 -5.82 12.97 -1.63
CA LYS A 153 -6.57 11.75 -1.30
C LYS A 153 -6.50 10.83 -2.52
N ARG A 154 -5.40 10.10 -2.65
CA ARG A 154 -5.34 8.88 -3.46
C ARG A 154 -6.40 7.96 -2.87
N LEU A 155 -7.59 7.98 -3.43
CA LEU A 155 -8.39 6.77 -3.51
C LEU A 155 -7.51 5.79 -4.26
N SER A 156 -6.83 4.90 -3.52
CA SER A 156 -6.13 3.75 -4.07
C SER A 156 -7.15 2.84 -4.73
N ALA A 157 -7.60 3.25 -5.92
CA ALA A 157 -8.39 2.46 -6.82
C ALA A 157 -7.43 1.62 -7.67
N SER A 158 -6.84 0.63 -7.02
CA SER A 158 -6.49 -0.63 -7.65
C SER A 158 -7.07 -1.70 -6.73
N SER A 159 -7.97 -2.50 -7.29
CA SER A 159 -8.61 -3.67 -6.67
C SER A 159 -9.77 -3.36 -5.71
N ASN A 160 -11.01 -3.42 -6.21
CA ASN A 160 -12.28 -3.57 -5.45
C ASN A 160 -12.58 -2.60 -4.29
N SER A 161 -11.79 -1.54 -4.11
CA SER A 161 -11.94 -0.47 -3.12
C SER A 161 -12.93 0.64 -3.53
N ALA A 162 -13.80 0.37 -4.51
CA ALA A 162 -14.87 1.27 -4.94
C ALA A 162 -16.10 1.25 -4.00
N LYS A 163 -16.02 0.57 -2.85
CA LYS A 163 -17.03 0.58 -1.78
C LYS A 163 -16.50 1.24 -0.49
N LEU A 164 -15.67 2.27 -0.62
CA LEU A 164 -15.29 3.18 0.47
C LEU A 164 -15.55 4.65 0.10
N LEU A 165 -16.27 4.93 -1.00
CA LEU A 165 -16.76 6.26 -1.39
C LEU A 165 -18.19 6.51 -0.86
N GLY A 166 -18.39 6.39 0.46
CA GLY A 166 -19.74 6.60 1.00
C GLY A 166 -19.90 6.75 2.51
N THR A 167 -18.83 6.77 3.32
CA THR A 167 -19.03 6.73 4.79
C THR A 167 -18.22 7.82 5.47
N THR A 168 -18.94 8.84 5.93
CA THR A 168 -18.59 9.78 7.00
C THR A 168 -17.60 9.15 7.97
N ARG A 169 -16.44 9.79 8.19
CA ARG A 169 -15.50 9.42 9.26
C ARG A 169 -16.28 9.41 10.57
N LYS A 170 -16.50 8.22 11.13
CA LYS A 170 -17.31 8.06 12.33
C LYS A 170 -16.41 7.94 13.55
N VAL A 171 -16.46 8.92 14.44
CA VAL A 171 -15.84 8.81 15.76
C VAL A 171 -16.70 7.86 16.59
N ILE A 172 -16.08 6.84 17.16
CA ILE A 172 -16.74 5.88 18.05
C ILE A 172 -16.37 6.22 19.50
N PRO A 173 -17.38 6.46 20.37
CA PRO A 173 -17.14 6.71 21.78
C PRO A 173 -16.67 5.43 22.48
N SER A 174 -16.06 5.58 23.65
CA SER A 174 -15.67 4.45 24.50
C SER A 174 -16.86 3.57 24.88
N GLY A 175 -16.63 2.26 24.98
CA GLY A 175 -17.62 1.21 25.16
C GLY A 175 -17.63 0.21 23.99
N ASP A 176 -18.35 -0.89 24.17
CA ASP A 176 -18.46 -1.91 23.11
C ASP A 176 -19.19 -1.34 21.89
N TYR A 177 -18.63 -1.60 20.70
CA TYR A 177 -19.12 -1.00 19.47
C TYR A 177 -19.20 -2.02 18.33
N THR A 178 -20.35 -2.07 17.65
CA THR A 178 -20.54 -2.94 16.48
C THR A 178 -20.51 -2.15 15.17
N ILE A 179 -19.58 -2.51 14.29
CA ILE A 179 -19.41 -1.97 12.95
C ILE A 179 -20.14 -2.88 11.95
N ASN A 180 -21.30 -2.45 11.47
CA ASN A 180 -22.10 -3.21 10.50
C ASN A 180 -21.93 -2.76 9.05
N ASN A 181 -21.34 -1.59 8.81
CA ASN A 181 -21.17 -1.03 7.47
C ASN A 181 -19.70 -0.79 7.15
N ASP A 182 -19.35 -0.91 5.88
CA ASP A 182 -18.02 -0.57 5.38
C ASP A 182 -17.77 0.94 5.60
N GLY A 183 -16.55 1.32 6.01
CA GLY A 183 -16.26 2.73 6.30
C GLY A 183 -15.00 3.00 7.11
N ILE A 184 -14.84 4.27 7.49
CA ILE A 184 -13.73 4.77 8.30
C ILE A 184 -14.23 5.10 9.70
N TYR A 185 -13.61 4.48 10.70
CA TYR A 185 -13.91 4.61 12.11
C TYR A 185 -12.72 5.18 12.86
N VAL A 186 -12.99 6.02 13.86
CA VAL A 186 -11.97 6.71 14.65
C VAL A 186 -12.20 6.39 16.11
N LEU A 187 -11.19 5.80 16.75
CA LEU A 187 -11.17 5.63 18.19
C LEU A 187 -10.97 6.99 18.85
N SER A 188 -11.93 7.40 19.68
CA SER A 188 -11.81 8.63 20.48
C SER A 188 -10.60 8.57 21.42
N SER A 189 -10.10 9.72 21.85
CA SER A 189 -9.07 9.77 22.90
C SER A 189 -9.50 8.95 24.13
N GLY A 190 -8.66 7.99 24.55
CA GLY A 190 -8.95 7.13 25.71
C GLY A 190 -10.02 6.06 25.50
N TYR A 191 -10.33 5.70 24.25
CA TYR A 191 -11.24 4.60 23.93
C TYR A 191 -10.84 3.30 24.65
N SER A 192 -11.84 2.63 25.22
CA SER A 192 -11.77 1.27 25.78
C SER A 192 -13.06 0.52 25.42
N GLY A 193 -12.97 -0.78 25.21
CA GLY A 193 -14.11 -1.61 24.83
C GLY A 193 -13.81 -2.55 23.66
N HIS A 194 -14.74 -3.45 23.41
CA HIS A 194 -14.65 -4.44 22.35
C HIS A 194 -15.32 -3.95 21.06
N ILE A 195 -14.63 -4.08 19.92
CA ILE A 195 -15.13 -3.69 18.61
C ILE A 195 -15.47 -4.95 17.81
N THR A 196 -16.75 -5.16 17.56
CA THR A 196 -17.23 -6.23 16.68
C THR A 196 -17.39 -5.70 15.26
N ILE A 197 -16.70 -6.29 14.29
CA ILE A 197 -16.69 -5.87 12.89
C ILE A 197 -17.42 -6.91 12.04
N ASN A 198 -18.66 -6.59 11.67
CA ASN A 198 -19.50 -7.38 10.77
C ASN A 198 -19.39 -6.95 9.31
N ALA A 199 -18.80 -5.78 9.06
CA ALA A 199 -18.53 -5.27 7.72
C ALA A 199 -17.26 -5.90 7.13
N LYS A 200 -17.16 -5.93 5.79
CA LYS A 200 -16.00 -6.52 5.11
C LYS A 200 -14.85 -5.53 4.94
N ASN A 201 -15.13 -4.24 4.80
CA ASN A 201 -14.10 -3.24 4.52
C ASN A 201 -14.11 -2.11 5.55
N VAL A 202 -13.22 -2.19 6.53
CA VAL A 202 -13.22 -1.27 7.67
C VAL A 202 -11.84 -0.70 7.90
N LYS A 203 -11.74 0.64 7.95
CA LYS A 203 -10.53 1.33 8.35
C LYS A 203 -10.69 1.89 9.76
N ILE A 204 -9.77 1.55 10.65
CA ILE A 204 -9.68 2.07 12.01
C ILE A 204 -8.48 3.00 12.11
N THR A 205 -8.74 4.17 12.66
CA THR A 205 -7.75 5.21 12.96
C THR A 205 -7.90 5.61 14.41
N GLN A 206 -6.86 6.19 14.98
CA GLN A 206 -6.90 6.72 16.34
C GLN A 206 -6.89 8.25 16.30
N GLU A 207 -7.70 8.89 17.14
CA GLU A 207 -7.80 10.36 17.18
C GLU A 207 -6.51 11.02 17.71
N ASN A 208 -5.96 10.52 18.82
CA ASN A 208 -4.72 10.99 19.40
C ASN A 208 -3.69 9.87 19.45
N THR A 209 -2.77 9.86 18.50
CA THR A 209 -1.81 8.75 18.31
C THR A 209 -0.59 8.84 19.21
N ALA A 210 -0.51 9.87 20.06
CA ALA A 210 0.52 10.00 21.09
C ALA A 210 0.16 9.25 22.39
N GLN A 211 -1.10 8.85 22.56
CA GLN A 211 -1.56 8.10 23.72
C GLN A 211 -1.78 6.64 23.34
N LYS A 212 -1.21 5.70 24.08
CA LYS A 212 -1.59 4.29 23.95
C LYS A 212 -3.01 4.09 24.47
N LEU A 213 -3.85 3.35 23.75
CA LEU A 213 -5.18 2.94 24.19
C LEU A 213 -5.11 1.59 24.91
N TYR A 214 -5.96 1.41 25.91
CA TYR A 214 -5.96 0.26 26.82
C TYR A 214 -7.36 -0.36 26.87
N ASN A 215 -7.44 -1.65 27.20
CA ASN A 215 -8.65 -2.45 27.18
C ASN A 215 -9.37 -2.39 25.81
N VAL A 216 -8.61 -2.46 24.71
CA VAL A 216 -9.15 -2.44 23.34
C VAL A 216 -8.96 -3.80 22.69
N SER A 217 -10.05 -4.36 22.18
CA SER A 217 -10.02 -5.57 21.36
C SER A 217 -10.93 -5.42 20.15
N MET A 218 -10.62 -6.13 19.07
CA MET A 218 -11.34 -6.06 17.80
C MET A 218 -11.57 -7.47 17.26
N GLU A 219 -12.77 -7.76 16.77
CA GLU A 219 -13.11 -9.05 16.16
C GLU A 219 -13.80 -8.85 14.81
N CYS A 220 -13.17 -9.32 13.74
CA CYS A 220 -13.80 -9.45 12.42
C CYS A 220 -14.60 -10.76 12.38
N THR A 221 -15.92 -10.66 12.26
CA THR A 221 -16.83 -11.83 12.36
C THR A 221 -17.04 -12.54 11.02
N GLN A 222 -16.84 -11.84 9.90
CA GLN A 222 -17.07 -12.36 8.55
C GLN A 222 -15.77 -12.87 7.92
N ALA A 223 -15.88 -13.83 6.99
CA ALA A 223 -14.81 -14.18 6.06
C ALA A 223 -14.60 -13.07 5.00
N ASP A 224 -13.43 -13.07 4.36
CA ASP A 224 -12.97 -12.03 3.44
C ASP A 224 -13.00 -10.61 4.05
N SER A 225 -12.71 -10.51 5.35
CA SER A 225 -12.64 -9.21 6.02
C SER A 225 -11.31 -8.53 5.74
N SER A 226 -11.39 -7.33 5.18
CA SER A 226 -10.29 -6.39 5.00
C SER A 226 -10.34 -5.32 6.09
N LEU A 227 -9.40 -5.42 7.02
CA LEU A 227 -9.23 -4.46 8.11
C LEU A 227 -8.00 -3.59 7.84
N TRP A 228 -8.18 -2.27 7.79
CA TRP A 228 -7.09 -1.30 7.73
C TRP A 228 -6.86 -0.72 9.13
N LEU A 229 -5.61 -0.80 9.62
CA LEU A 229 -5.16 -0.09 10.81
C LEU A 229 -4.20 1.01 10.38
N ASP A 230 -4.52 2.24 10.76
CA ASP A 230 -3.73 3.43 10.40
C ASP A 230 -3.41 4.26 11.64
N ASN A 231 -2.11 4.28 11.98
CA ASN A 231 -1.56 5.02 13.11
C ASN A 231 -2.24 4.67 14.46
N VAL A 232 -2.32 3.37 14.77
CA VAL A 232 -3.04 2.82 15.93
C VAL A 232 -2.04 2.27 16.95
N ASP A 233 -2.19 2.63 18.22
CA ASP A 233 -1.42 2.06 19.35
C ASP A 233 -2.39 1.54 20.41
N ILE A 234 -2.64 0.24 20.40
CA ILE A 234 -3.66 -0.41 21.23
C ILE A 234 -3.08 -1.55 22.06
N CYS A 235 -3.62 -1.67 23.28
CA CYS A 235 -3.44 -2.80 24.15
C CYS A 235 -4.80 -3.33 24.65
N ASP A 236 -4.93 -4.65 24.78
CA ASP A 236 -6.12 -5.31 25.35
C ASP A 236 -6.15 -5.30 26.89
N GLY A 237 -5.04 -4.94 27.54
CA GLY A 237 -4.87 -4.90 28.99
C GLY A 237 -5.02 -3.52 29.61
N SER A 238 -4.67 -3.39 30.90
CA SER A 238 -5.06 -2.27 31.77
C SER A 238 -4.07 -1.10 31.80
N THR A 239 -4.56 0.10 32.14
CA THR A 239 -3.73 1.27 32.46
C THR A 239 -3.05 1.18 33.83
N ASN A 240 -3.55 0.31 34.73
CA ASN A 240 -3.04 0.22 36.08
C ASN A 240 -1.72 -0.57 36.10
N PRO A 241 -0.59 -0.01 36.54
CA PRO A 241 0.68 -0.74 36.62
C PRO A 241 0.68 -1.85 37.68
N LEU A 242 -0.35 -1.97 38.53
CA LEU A 242 -0.49 -3.05 39.49
C LEU A 242 -1.33 -4.20 38.93
N PRO A 243 -0.92 -5.47 39.13
CA PRO A 243 -1.64 -6.63 38.61
C PRO A 243 -3.05 -6.69 39.22
N GLN A 244 -4.07 -6.45 38.39
CA GLN A 244 -5.45 -6.72 38.76
C GLN A 244 -5.84 -8.12 38.28
N LEU A 245 -6.56 -8.87 39.12
CA LEU A 245 -7.25 -10.12 38.75
C LEU A 245 -8.43 -9.82 37.82
N LEU A 246 -8.14 -9.26 36.65
CA LEU A 246 -9.10 -9.00 35.59
C LEU A 246 -8.84 -10.03 34.50
N ASN A 247 -9.85 -10.85 34.20
CA ASN A 247 -9.79 -11.88 33.17
C ASN A 247 -9.92 -11.24 31.78
N PHE A 248 -8.87 -10.57 31.30
CA PHE A 248 -8.79 -10.14 29.91
C PHE A 248 -8.29 -11.32 29.06
N ASN A 249 -9.23 -12.04 28.47
CA ASN A 249 -8.96 -13.23 27.66
C ASN A 249 -9.44 -13.03 26.22
N SER A 250 -9.08 -11.88 25.63
CA SER A 250 -9.43 -11.50 24.26
C SER A 250 -8.16 -11.30 23.44
N ASN A 251 -8.20 -11.59 22.15
CA ASN A 251 -7.18 -11.13 21.22
C ASN A 251 -7.31 -9.60 21.03
N VAL A 252 -6.21 -8.90 20.77
CA VAL A 252 -6.26 -7.48 20.37
C VAL A 252 -6.98 -7.35 19.03
N VAL A 253 -6.65 -8.23 18.08
CA VAL A 253 -7.36 -8.35 16.80
C VAL A 253 -7.61 -9.83 16.53
N LYS A 254 -8.86 -10.20 16.25
CA LYS A 254 -9.25 -11.55 15.87
C LYS A 254 -9.91 -11.53 14.50
N PHE A 255 -9.49 -12.45 13.64
CA PHE A 255 -10.17 -12.74 12.38
C PHE A 255 -10.88 -14.08 12.46
N ASN A 256 -12.10 -14.14 11.94
CA ASN A 256 -12.84 -15.39 11.75
C ASN A 256 -12.95 -15.72 10.26
N GLY A 257 -13.06 -17.01 9.94
CA GLY A 257 -13.10 -17.48 8.55
C GLY A 257 -11.77 -17.31 7.80
N SER A 258 -11.83 -17.45 6.47
CA SER A 258 -10.68 -17.39 5.56
C SER A 258 -10.70 -16.15 4.66
N GLY A 259 -9.61 -15.91 3.93
CA GLY A 259 -9.51 -14.80 2.96
C GLY A 259 -9.34 -13.41 3.59
N ASN A 260 -8.98 -13.36 4.89
CA ASN A 260 -8.89 -12.10 5.62
C ASN A 260 -7.60 -11.36 5.29
N THR A 261 -7.69 -10.03 5.21
CA THR A 261 -6.55 -9.15 4.98
C THR A 261 -6.42 -8.10 6.09
N LEU A 262 -5.21 -7.96 6.64
CA LEU A 262 -4.85 -6.90 7.58
C LEU A 262 -3.91 -5.92 6.89
N HIS A 263 -4.41 -4.73 6.62
CA HIS A 263 -3.65 -3.65 5.99
C HIS A 263 -3.05 -2.72 7.05
N ILE A 264 -1.74 -2.50 6.98
CA ILE A 264 -0.98 -1.67 7.92
C ILE A 264 -0.55 -0.37 7.25
N GLN A 265 -1.07 0.75 7.75
CA GLN A 265 -0.70 2.10 7.34
C GLN A 265 0.03 2.81 8.49
N ASN A 266 1.13 3.49 8.16
CA ASN A 266 1.96 4.19 9.15
C ASN A 266 2.40 3.26 10.29
N SER A 267 2.42 3.73 11.54
CA SER A 267 2.81 2.91 12.69
C SER A 267 1.60 2.24 13.33
N VAL A 268 1.58 0.92 13.36
CA VAL A 268 0.59 0.13 14.10
C VAL A 268 1.30 -0.68 15.17
N THR A 269 0.87 -0.48 16.41
CA THR A 269 1.36 -1.20 17.59
C THR A 269 0.18 -1.93 18.23
N LEU A 270 0.30 -3.25 18.34
CA LEU A 270 -0.67 -4.15 18.94
C LEU A 270 0.03 -4.86 20.10
N ILE A 271 -0.49 -4.71 21.31
CA ILE A 271 0.09 -5.33 22.50
C ILE A 271 -0.97 -6.16 23.21
N GLY A 272 -0.71 -7.45 23.37
CA GLY A 272 -1.54 -8.34 24.19
C GLY A 272 -0.97 -8.44 25.60
N GLY A 273 -1.84 -8.51 26.60
CA GLY A 273 -1.51 -8.86 27.99
C GLY A 273 -0.89 -7.74 28.85
N CYS A 274 -0.85 -6.48 28.37
CA CYS A 274 -0.20 -5.42 29.14
C CYS A 274 -0.88 -5.18 30.51
N ASN A 275 -0.09 -5.20 31.59
CA ASN A 275 -0.55 -4.95 32.96
C ASN A 275 -1.75 -5.80 33.44
N SER A 276 -2.03 -6.94 32.82
CA SER A 276 -3.03 -7.89 33.34
C SER A 276 -2.40 -8.74 34.46
N GLY A 277 -3.06 -8.86 35.61
CA GLY A 277 -2.54 -9.63 36.75
C GLY A 277 -2.56 -11.15 36.57
N ARG A 278 -3.20 -11.60 35.48
CA ARG A 278 -3.05 -12.90 34.83
C ARG A 278 -3.16 -12.59 33.33
N GLY A 279 -2.08 -12.76 32.59
CA GLY A 279 -2.00 -12.51 31.14
C GLY A 279 -3.18 -13.06 30.33
N ALA A 280 -3.27 -12.63 29.07
CA ALA A 280 -4.08 -13.29 28.06
C ALA A 280 -3.43 -14.63 27.67
N TRP A 281 -3.35 -15.56 28.64
CA TRP A 281 -2.44 -16.72 28.64
C TRP A 281 -2.56 -17.51 27.36
N ASP A 282 -3.75 -17.63 26.80
CA ASP A 282 -3.99 -18.48 25.65
C ASP A 282 -4.28 -17.72 24.36
N LYS A 283 -4.27 -16.37 24.37
CA LYS A 283 -4.71 -15.57 23.23
C LYS A 283 -3.56 -15.02 22.43
N ALA A 284 -3.66 -15.16 21.11
CA ALA A 284 -2.78 -14.44 20.21
C ALA A 284 -3.05 -12.93 20.25
N VAL A 285 -2.04 -12.09 20.00
CA VAL A 285 -2.29 -10.64 19.87
C VAL A 285 -3.12 -10.40 18.61
N THR A 286 -2.67 -10.97 17.48
CA THR A 286 -3.45 -11.04 16.23
C THR A 286 -3.77 -12.49 15.92
N ASN A 287 -5.04 -12.89 16.10
CA ASN A 287 -5.50 -14.24 15.73
C ASN A 287 -5.85 -14.32 14.25
N VAL A 288 -5.27 -15.29 13.54
CA VAL A 288 -5.35 -15.43 12.08
C VAL A 288 -6.60 -16.17 11.57
N GLY A 289 -7.41 -16.75 12.46
CA GLY A 289 -8.57 -17.54 12.07
C GLY A 289 -8.19 -18.72 11.18
N GLU A 290 -8.76 -18.78 9.97
CA GLU A 290 -8.45 -19.80 8.95
C GLU A 290 -7.44 -19.31 7.88
N GLY A 291 -6.88 -18.11 8.03
CA GLY A 291 -5.87 -17.56 7.12
C GLY A 291 -5.83 -16.04 7.16
N LEU A 292 -4.61 -15.48 7.17
CA LEU A 292 -4.42 -14.03 7.23
C LEU A 292 -3.29 -13.56 6.30
N ASP A 293 -3.63 -12.59 5.46
CA ASP A 293 -2.68 -11.83 4.66
C ASP A 293 -2.45 -10.45 5.31
N ILE A 294 -1.22 -10.18 5.75
CA ILE A 294 -0.81 -8.89 6.31
C ILE A 294 -0.06 -8.11 5.25
N TYR A 295 -0.56 -6.91 4.92
CA TYR A 295 0.00 -6.07 3.88
C TYR A 295 0.36 -4.66 4.37
N GLY A 296 1.61 -4.26 4.10
CA GLY A 296 2.07 -2.89 4.34
C GLY A 296 1.67 -1.92 3.24
N GLU A 297 0.76 -1.00 3.58
CA GLU A 297 0.28 0.07 2.73
C GLU A 297 1.17 1.34 2.82
N GLY A 298 2.21 1.39 1.99
CA GLY A 298 3.09 2.55 1.86
C GLY A 298 4.54 2.30 2.26
N MET A 299 5.35 3.37 2.34
CA MET A 299 6.77 3.28 2.70
C MET A 299 7.03 3.28 4.21
N ASN A 300 6.05 3.70 5.01
CA ASN A 300 6.16 3.83 6.47
C ASN A 300 5.34 2.79 7.24
N SER A 301 4.94 1.70 6.60
CA SER A 301 4.10 0.64 7.19
C SER A 301 4.87 -0.19 8.20
N ARG A 302 4.80 0.22 9.45
CA ARG A 302 5.44 -0.42 10.60
C ARG A 302 4.41 -1.22 11.39
N LEU A 303 4.62 -2.53 11.53
CA LEU A 303 3.83 -3.39 12.40
C LEU A 303 4.67 -3.84 13.60
N VAL A 304 4.16 -3.60 14.79
CA VAL A 304 4.68 -4.10 16.05
C VAL A 304 3.57 -4.92 16.72
N ALA A 305 3.76 -6.22 16.86
CA ALA A 305 2.86 -7.12 17.58
C ALA A 305 3.63 -7.76 18.74
N ILE A 306 3.19 -7.54 19.98
CA ILE A 306 3.90 -8.00 21.17
C ILE A 306 2.91 -8.65 22.12
N ALA A 307 3.14 -9.92 22.47
CA ALA A 307 2.45 -10.59 23.56
C ALA A 307 3.35 -10.49 24.80
N GLU A 308 2.95 -9.67 25.77
CA GLU A 308 3.66 -9.40 27.03
C GLU A 308 2.91 -10.02 28.22
N ASP A 309 3.63 -10.55 29.21
CA ASP A 309 3.13 -10.69 30.59
C ASP A 309 3.30 -9.38 31.33
N GLY A 310 2.24 -9.00 32.06
CA GLY A 310 2.28 -7.86 32.96
C GLY A 310 3.10 -8.13 34.21
N TYR A 311 3.07 -9.34 34.80
CA TYR A 311 3.64 -9.60 36.13
C TYR A 311 3.76 -11.08 36.53
N ILE A 312 2.75 -11.92 36.23
CA ILE A 312 2.65 -13.31 36.69
C ILE A 312 2.01 -14.19 35.61
N GLY A 313 2.86 -14.89 34.88
CA GLY A 313 2.49 -16.04 34.04
C GLY A 313 2.70 -15.78 32.55
N ASP A 314 3.18 -16.77 31.83
CA ASP A 314 3.63 -16.58 30.45
C ASP A 314 2.47 -16.38 29.46
N SER A 315 2.70 -15.56 28.44
CA SER A 315 1.84 -15.52 27.24
C SER A 315 2.11 -16.74 26.35
N TYR A 316 1.16 -17.69 26.31
CA TYR A 316 1.23 -18.92 25.50
C TYR A 316 0.65 -18.76 24.08
N GLY A 317 -0.12 -17.71 23.81
CA GLY A 317 -0.59 -17.37 22.45
C GLY A 317 0.50 -16.75 21.57
N ALA A 318 0.37 -16.83 20.25
CA ALA A 318 1.34 -16.20 19.34
C ALA A 318 1.18 -14.67 19.25
N ALA A 319 2.24 -13.93 18.90
CA ALA A 319 2.06 -12.49 18.62
C ALA A 319 1.23 -12.29 17.34
N ILE A 320 1.54 -13.01 16.27
CA ILE A 320 0.70 -13.10 15.07
C ILE A 320 0.50 -14.57 14.76
N GLY A 321 -0.71 -15.08 14.91
CA GLY A 321 -0.88 -16.52 14.80
C GLY A 321 -2.14 -17.09 15.41
N THR A 322 -2.00 -18.25 16.03
CA THR A 322 -3.10 -18.93 16.71
C THR A 322 -3.03 -18.75 18.22
N ASP A 323 -4.18 -18.94 18.85
CA ASP A 323 -4.29 -19.13 20.30
C ASP A 323 -3.54 -20.41 20.74
N ARG A 324 -3.34 -20.57 22.04
CA ARG A 324 -2.82 -21.81 22.64
C ARG A 324 -3.75 -22.97 22.30
N GLN A 325 -3.19 -24.14 21.97
CA GLN A 325 -3.92 -25.37 21.61
C GLN A 325 -4.84 -25.27 20.38
N GLN A 326 -4.91 -24.11 19.71
CA GLN A 326 -5.68 -23.96 18.48
C GLN A 326 -4.94 -24.66 17.33
N GLN A 327 -5.57 -25.70 16.79
CA GLN A 327 -5.08 -26.42 15.61
C GLN A 327 -5.62 -25.74 14.36
N SER A 328 -4.73 -25.22 13.51
CA SER A 328 -5.11 -24.54 12.27
C SER A 328 -4.14 -24.85 11.15
N ASN A 329 -4.67 -25.04 9.94
CA ASN A 329 -3.86 -25.10 8.72
C ASN A 329 -3.80 -23.73 8.01
N ALA A 330 -4.19 -22.66 8.71
CA ALA A 330 -4.19 -21.29 8.19
C ALA A 330 -2.80 -20.87 7.72
N ASN A 331 -2.71 -20.33 6.50
CA ASN A 331 -1.47 -19.72 6.05
C ASN A 331 -1.38 -18.28 6.57
N ILE A 332 -0.17 -17.85 6.91
CA ILE A 332 0.13 -16.46 7.27
C ILE A 332 1.05 -15.91 6.18
N ASN A 333 0.57 -14.93 5.43
CA ASN A 333 1.40 -14.22 4.45
C ASN A 333 1.62 -12.79 4.91
N ILE A 334 2.87 -12.34 4.96
CA ILE A 334 3.23 -10.98 5.36
C ILE A 334 4.05 -10.35 4.24
N SER A 335 3.63 -9.17 3.77
CA SER A 335 4.34 -8.46 2.71
C SER A 335 4.21 -6.94 2.77
N GLY A 336 5.12 -6.23 2.11
CA GLY A 336 5.05 -4.78 1.91
C GLY A 336 5.33 -3.91 3.16
N LEU A 337 5.52 -4.50 4.34
CA LEU A 337 5.88 -3.79 5.56
C LEU A 337 7.28 -3.20 5.47
N SER A 338 7.46 -1.99 6.02
CA SER A 338 8.79 -1.37 6.16
C SER A 338 9.55 -1.82 7.40
N TYR A 339 8.80 -2.26 8.42
CA TYR A 339 9.33 -2.80 9.65
C TYR A 339 8.30 -3.76 10.25
N LEU A 340 8.78 -4.92 10.69
CA LEU A 340 7.99 -5.93 11.37
C LEU A 340 8.74 -6.32 12.65
N ARG A 341 8.09 -6.15 13.80
CA ARG A 341 8.53 -6.73 15.06
C ARG A 341 7.39 -7.57 15.62
N SER A 342 7.69 -8.83 15.88
CA SER A 342 6.77 -9.78 16.50
C SER A 342 7.48 -10.44 17.68
N TRP A 343 6.88 -10.41 18.86
CA TRP A 343 7.46 -11.06 20.03
C TRP A 343 6.37 -11.63 20.92
N SER A 344 6.66 -12.79 21.49
CA SER A 344 5.83 -13.49 22.46
C SER A 344 6.76 -14.21 23.42
N GLU A 345 6.34 -14.39 24.67
CA GLU A 345 7.15 -15.01 25.71
C GLU A 345 7.29 -16.52 25.53
N MET A 346 6.16 -17.23 25.49
CA MET A 346 6.13 -18.68 25.32
C MET A 346 5.56 -19.12 23.97
N GLY A 347 4.59 -18.39 23.43
CA GLY A 347 4.11 -18.60 22.06
C GLY A 347 5.12 -18.13 21.00
N SER A 348 4.85 -18.47 19.74
CA SER A 348 5.68 -18.00 18.62
C SER A 348 5.47 -16.50 18.37
N GLY A 349 6.52 -15.77 17.97
CA GLY A 349 6.35 -14.39 17.47
C GLY A 349 5.40 -14.33 16.27
N ILE A 350 5.64 -15.19 15.28
CA ILE A 350 4.73 -15.43 14.15
C ILE A 350 4.57 -16.93 14.02
N GLY A 351 3.35 -17.45 14.16
CA GLY A 351 3.11 -18.88 13.99
C GLY A 351 1.99 -19.42 14.86
N SER A 352 2.27 -20.44 15.67
CA SER A 352 1.29 -21.01 16.59
C SER A 352 1.55 -20.60 18.04
N GLY A 353 0.47 -20.55 18.81
CA GLY A 353 0.56 -20.64 20.26
C GLY A 353 1.09 -22.00 20.71
N VAL A 354 1.40 -22.13 22.00
CA VAL A 354 1.88 -23.40 22.59
C VAL A 354 0.84 -24.50 22.37
N ASP A 355 1.31 -25.70 22.00
CA ASP A 355 0.46 -26.85 21.62
C ASP A 355 -0.52 -26.59 20.47
N GLY A 356 -0.36 -25.49 19.71
CA GLY A 356 -1.15 -25.16 18.53
C GLY A 356 -0.47 -25.55 17.23
N SER A 357 -1.12 -25.25 16.11
CA SER A 357 -0.53 -25.40 14.77
C SER A 357 -1.01 -24.29 13.84
N VAL A 358 -0.17 -23.99 12.85
CA VAL A 358 -0.45 -23.08 11.75
C VAL A 358 0.05 -23.72 10.46
N GLY A 359 -0.50 -23.31 9.33
CA GLY A 359 -0.02 -23.71 8.00
C GLY A 359 1.31 -23.04 7.63
N ASN A 360 1.44 -22.67 6.36
CA ASN A 360 2.65 -22.04 5.87
C ASN A 360 2.77 -20.59 6.34
N ILE A 361 3.98 -20.19 6.72
CA ILE A 361 4.32 -18.79 7.01
C ILE A 361 5.18 -18.28 5.87
N SER A 362 4.74 -17.20 5.21
CA SER A 362 5.45 -16.56 4.11
C SER A 362 5.70 -15.09 4.42
N ILE A 363 6.96 -14.68 4.48
CA ILE A 363 7.34 -13.26 4.65
C ILE A 363 8.11 -12.83 3.41
N LYS A 364 7.58 -11.86 2.67
CA LYS A 364 8.14 -11.38 1.40
C LYS A 364 8.17 -9.85 1.37
N GLU A 365 9.03 -9.27 0.54
CA GLU A 365 8.97 -7.85 0.20
C GLU A 365 8.97 -6.88 1.41
N LEU A 366 9.76 -7.19 2.44
CA LEU A 366 10.03 -6.21 3.51
C LEU A 366 10.79 -5.03 2.89
N ARG A 367 10.17 -3.85 2.91
CA ARG A 367 10.74 -2.63 2.33
C ARG A 367 11.75 -2.05 3.31
N CYS A 368 12.99 -1.91 2.90
CA CYS A 368 13.92 -1.12 3.71
C CYS A 368 13.55 0.37 3.55
N LEU A 369 13.37 1.09 4.66
CA LEU A 369 13.35 2.55 4.61
C LEU A 369 14.67 3.01 3.97
N PRO A 370 14.64 3.89 2.94
CA PRO A 370 15.89 4.44 2.43
C PRO A 370 16.61 5.12 3.60
N LEU A 371 17.85 4.71 3.88
CA LEU A 371 18.71 5.42 4.81
C LEU A 371 18.85 6.85 4.26
N THR A 372 18.11 7.80 4.84
CA THR A 372 18.48 9.20 4.74
C THR A 372 19.77 9.33 5.54
N MET A 373 20.90 9.28 4.85
CA MET A 373 22.15 9.74 5.43
C MET A 373 21.92 11.17 5.92
N PRO A 374 22.25 11.51 7.18
CA PRO A 374 22.21 12.89 7.60
C PRO A 374 23.15 13.65 6.67
N SER A 375 22.61 14.64 5.94
CA SER A 375 23.43 15.54 5.15
C SER A 375 24.38 16.22 6.12
N SER A 376 25.66 15.86 6.07
CA SER A 376 26.70 16.64 6.73
C SER A 376 26.74 18.00 6.04
N THR A 377 26.00 18.97 6.57
CA THR A 377 26.23 20.38 6.26
C THR A 377 27.64 20.70 6.75
N ARG A 378 28.51 20.96 5.78
CA ARG A 378 29.83 21.54 5.95
C ARG A 378 29.73 23.05 5.96
#